data_AF-A0A7W7HER6-F1
#
_entry.id   AF-A0A7W7HER6-F1
#
_cell.length_a   1.000
_cell.length_b   1.000
_cell.length_c   1.000
_cell.angle_alpha   90.00
_cell.angle_beta   90.00
_cell.angle_gamma   90.00
#
_symmetry.space_group_name_H-M   'P 1'
#
loop_
_entity.id
_entity.type
_entity.pdbx_description
1 polymer ?
#
loop_
_entity_poly.entity_id
_entity_poly.type
_entity_poly.pdbx_seq_one_letter_code
_entity_poly.pdbx_strand_id
1 'polypeptide(L)'
;MTTDHGTWTVIERVLPGTPLSQVDPATVDPSALVTPLAAMRDQPPPRPGMPSIFDWLRGRLEDDQLTDLRPGTTVAPPSERRTALAILDGLASDHTPALPWGDASSGNIIASGPRRWMYIDPRGVTGEHTYDAVVLAIRIAAVYPSPEIPEYIAELARTSSTRLRAWMKIAEIARVSVPSWLSDSRQSMFGGREPPRPRGRVRLWIGRLPSLGICATS
;
A
#
# COMPACT_ATOMS: atom_id res chain seq x y z
N MET A 1 -31.55 13.08 10.04
CA MET A 1 -32.30 11.83 9.81
C MET A 1 -31.27 10.76 9.50
N THR A 2 -30.74 10.10 10.53
CA THR A 2 -29.75 9.02 10.42
C THR A 2 -30.50 7.72 10.21
N THR A 3 -30.35 7.10 9.05
CA THR A 3 -30.88 5.76 8.82
C THR A 3 -29.99 4.74 9.52
N ASP A 4 -30.58 3.98 10.43
CA ASP A 4 -29.95 2.95 11.27
C ASP A 4 -29.71 1.67 10.45
N HIS A 5 -28.82 1.77 9.45
CA HIS A 5 -28.50 0.69 8.54
C HIS A 5 -26.99 0.48 8.47
N GLY A 6 -26.56 -0.77 8.67
CA GLY A 6 -25.18 -1.21 8.43
C GLY A 6 -25.02 -1.77 7.02
N THR A 7 -23.88 -1.48 6.39
CA THR A 7 -23.50 -2.07 5.10
C THR A 7 -22.52 -3.21 5.34
N TRP A 8 -22.75 -4.35 4.67
CA TRP A 8 -21.86 -5.51 4.72
C TRP A 8 -21.41 -5.85 3.30
N THR A 9 -20.12 -6.13 3.15
CA THR A 9 -19.54 -6.61 1.89
C THR A 9 -18.93 -8.00 2.12
N VAL A 10 -19.30 -8.97 1.28
CA VAL A 10 -18.73 -10.32 1.30
C VAL A 10 -17.90 -10.50 0.04
N ILE A 11 -16.64 -10.92 0.22
CA ILE A 11 -15.68 -11.15 -0.86
C ILE A 11 -15.12 -12.58 -0.79
N GLU A 12 -14.56 -13.06 -1.89
CA GLU A 12 -13.88 -14.35 -1.92
C GLU A 12 -12.67 -14.36 -0.99
N ARG A 13 -12.47 -15.48 -0.28
CA ARG A 13 -11.29 -15.65 0.56
C ARG A 13 -10.08 -15.97 -0.29
N VAL A 14 -9.02 -15.19 -0.14
CA VAL A 14 -7.71 -15.50 -0.74
C VAL A 14 -7.12 -16.74 -0.05
N LEU A 15 -6.67 -17.72 -0.85
CA LEU A 15 -5.98 -18.92 -0.38
C LEU A 15 -4.54 -18.96 -0.94
N PRO A 16 -3.51 -19.31 -0.14
CA PRO A 16 -3.58 -19.80 1.24
C PRO A 16 -3.99 -18.71 2.26
N GLY A 17 -3.86 -17.44 1.91
CA GLY A 17 -4.42 -16.35 2.73
C GLY A 17 -3.46 -15.82 3.79
N THR A 18 -2.16 -16.05 3.65
CA THR A 18 -1.14 -15.55 4.59
C THR A 18 -0.85 -14.08 4.33
N PRO A 19 -1.09 -13.16 5.27
CA PRO A 19 -0.72 -11.75 5.12
C PRO A 19 0.79 -11.59 4.95
N LEU A 20 1.24 -10.63 4.13
CA LEU A 20 2.65 -10.30 3.91
C LEU A 20 3.38 -10.09 5.22
N SER A 21 2.69 -9.52 6.18
CA SER A 21 3.24 -9.25 7.49
C SER A 21 3.58 -10.50 8.32
N GLN A 22 3.01 -11.65 7.98
CA GLN A 22 3.33 -12.96 8.59
C GLN A 22 4.31 -13.79 7.74
N VAL A 23 4.73 -13.29 6.58
CA VAL A 23 5.69 -13.96 5.71
C VAL A 23 7.10 -13.54 6.12
N ASP A 24 8.06 -14.48 6.04
CA ASP A 24 9.48 -14.15 6.21
C ASP A 24 9.89 -13.13 5.14
N PRO A 25 10.21 -11.89 5.54
CA PRO A 25 10.53 -10.85 4.58
C PRO A 25 11.71 -11.20 3.68
N ALA A 26 12.67 -12.02 4.17
CA ALA A 26 13.85 -12.46 3.41
C ALA A 26 13.49 -13.32 2.18
N THR A 27 12.30 -13.91 2.16
CA THR A 27 11.80 -14.77 1.08
C THR A 27 10.93 -14.05 0.07
N VAL A 28 10.61 -12.78 0.33
CA VAL A 28 9.68 -12.01 -0.49
C VAL A 28 10.42 -11.40 -1.67
N ASP A 29 9.97 -11.74 -2.87
CA ASP A 29 10.42 -11.08 -4.10
C ASP A 29 9.74 -9.71 -4.24
N PRO A 30 10.50 -8.59 -4.20
CA PRO A 30 9.95 -7.25 -4.36
C PRO A 30 9.17 -7.05 -5.66
N SER A 31 9.63 -7.66 -6.76
CA SER A 31 8.97 -7.53 -8.08
C SER A 31 7.56 -8.12 -8.06
N ALA A 32 7.37 -9.23 -7.35
CA ALA A 32 6.06 -9.86 -7.18
C ALA A 32 5.09 -8.98 -6.35
N LEU A 33 5.59 -8.17 -5.41
CA LEU A 33 4.77 -7.23 -4.64
C LEU A 33 4.33 -6.03 -5.47
N VAL A 34 5.22 -5.50 -6.31
CA VAL A 34 4.94 -4.28 -7.10
C VAL A 34 4.10 -4.58 -8.34
N THR A 35 4.18 -5.79 -8.90
CA THR A 35 3.49 -6.17 -10.14
C THR A 35 1.98 -5.84 -10.13
N PRO A 36 1.19 -6.16 -9.09
CA PRO A 36 -0.22 -5.79 -9.05
C PRO A 36 -0.46 -4.27 -9.05
N LEU A 37 0.41 -3.48 -8.41
CA LEU A 37 0.30 -2.02 -8.42
C LEU A 37 0.60 -1.44 -9.80
N ALA A 38 1.63 -1.96 -10.47
CA ALA A 38 1.95 -1.57 -11.84
C ALA A 38 0.80 -1.85 -12.83
N ALA A 39 0.00 -2.89 -12.59
CA ALA A 39 -1.18 -3.19 -13.39
C ALA A 39 -2.35 -2.21 -13.15
N MET A 40 -2.41 -1.56 -11.99
CA MET A 40 -3.40 -0.52 -11.66
C MET A 40 -2.98 0.88 -12.11
N ARG A 41 -1.76 1.02 -12.67
CA ARG A 41 -1.27 2.29 -13.19
C ARG A 41 -2.27 2.87 -14.21
N ASP A 42 -2.51 4.18 -14.08
CA ASP A 42 -3.36 4.99 -14.96
C ASP A 42 -4.83 4.53 -15.03
N GLN A 43 -5.27 3.62 -14.15
CA GLN A 43 -6.69 3.29 -14.04
C GLN A 43 -7.46 4.50 -13.51
N PRO A 44 -8.53 4.97 -14.18
CA PRO A 44 -9.28 6.11 -13.71
C PRO A 44 -10.03 5.78 -12.42
N PRO A 45 -10.28 6.77 -11.54
CA PRO A 45 -11.14 6.56 -10.38
C PRO A 45 -12.55 6.11 -10.83
N PRO A 46 -13.16 5.13 -10.17
CA PRO A 46 -14.45 4.56 -10.59
C PRO A 46 -15.62 5.54 -10.49
N ARG A 47 -15.48 6.63 -9.71
CA ARG A 47 -16.50 7.66 -9.54
C ARG A 47 -15.85 9.04 -9.39
N PRO A 48 -16.49 10.11 -9.90
CA PRO A 48 -16.04 11.47 -9.64
C PRO A 48 -16.23 11.83 -8.15
N GLY A 49 -15.39 12.73 -7.64
CA GLY A 49 -15.51 13.25 -6.27
C GLY A 49 -15.09 12.27 -5.16
N MET A 50 -14.36 11.20 -5.48
CA MET A 50 -13.74 10.35 -4.46
C MET A 50 -12.73 11.17 -3.63
N PRO A 51 -12.55 10.86 -2.33
CA PRO A 51 -11.55 11.52 -1.50
C PRO A 51 -10.14 11.36 -2.08
N SER A 52 -9.31 12.41 -1.97
CA SER A 52 -7.96 12.42 -2.55
C SER A 52 -6.89 12.01 -1.53
N ILE A 53 -5.90 11.22 -1.96
CA ILE A 53 -4.71 10.94 -1.16
C ILE A 53 -3.89 12.22 -0.90
N PHE A 54 -3.94 13.19 -1.82
CA PHE A 54 -3.28 14.48 -1.65
C PHE A 54 -3.90 15.27 -0.50
N ASP A 55 -5.24 15.33 -0.43
CA ASP A 55 -5.96 16.03 0.64
C ASP A 55 -5.71 15.36 1.99
N TRP A 56 -5.73 14.02 2.01
CA TRP A 56 -5.41 13.26 3.22
C TRP A 56 -3.99 13.54 3.72
N LEU A 57 -2.98 13.53 2.84
CA LEU A 57 -1.59 13.84 3.21
C LEU A 57 -1.41 15.29 3.63
N ARG A 58 -2.06 16.23 2.94
CA ARG A 58 -2.06 17.64 3.36
C ARG A 58 -2.59 17.78 4.78
N GLY A 59 -3.74 17.17 5.07
CA GLY A 59 -4.31 17.18 6.42
C GLY A 59 -3.34 16.64 7.46
N ARG A 60 -2.61 15.56 7.15
CA ARG A 60 -1.55 15.05 8.05
C ARG A 60 -0.37 16.00 8.22
N LEU A 61 0.04 16.68 7.16
CA LEU A 61 1.18 17.62 7.21
C LEU A 61 0.82 18.92 7.93
N GLU A 62 -0.45 19.31 7.94
CA GLU A 62 -0.95 20.52 8.61
C GLU A 62 -1.35 20.26 10.07
N ASP A 63 -1.62 19.01 10.45
CA ASP A 63 -2.02 18.64 11.81
C ASP A 63 -0.82 18.56 12.78
N ASP A 64 -0.80 19.46 13.77
CA ASP A 64 0.18 19.51 14.86
C ASP A 64 -0.07 18.45 15.95
N GLN A 65 -1.21 17.75 15.91
CA GLN A 65 -1.74 16.90 16.98
C GLN A 65 -2.07 15.48 16.51
N LEU A 66 -1.36 14.95 15.51
CA LEU A 66 -1.55 13.57 15.04
C LEU A 66 -1.50 12.56 16.20
N THR A 67 -2.60 11.83 16.39
CA THR A 67 -2.74 10.84 17.47
C THR A 67 -2.42 9.41 17.05
N ASP A 68 -2.31 9.15 15.75
CA ASP A 68 -2.13 7.82 15.16
C ASP A 68 -0.67 7.48 14.81
N LEU A 69 0.27 8.16 15.47
CA LEU A 69 1.70 7.98 15.24
C LEU A 69 2.21 6.66 15.83
N ARG A 70 3.24 6.09 15.19
CA ARG A 70 4.00 4.97 15.74
C ARG A 70 4.54 5.34 17.13
N PRO A 71 4.56 4.42 18.11
CA PRO A 71 5.23 4.64 19.39
C PRO A 71 6.66 5.18 19.21
N GLY A 72 6.98 6.24 19.96
CA GLY A 72 8.29 6.92 19.88
C GLY A 72 8.45 7.87 18.69
N THR A 73 7.42 8.07 17.86
CA THR A 73 7.42 9.06 16.78
C THR A 73 6.61 10.28 17.18
N THR A 74 7.11 11.47 16.85
CA THR A 74 6.38 12.74 17.00
C THR A 74 6.05 13.33 15.63
N VAL A 75 5.12 14.28 15.61
CA VAL A 75 4.85 15.12 14.46
C VAL A 75 6.16 15.75 13.98
N ALA A 76 6.37 15.76 12.65
CA ALA A 76 7.60 16.33 12.09
C ALA A 76 7.70 17.84 12.37
N PRO A 77 8.92 18.40 12.48
CA PRO A 77 9.12 19.84 12.70
C PRO A 77 8.35 20.71 11.68
N PRO A 78 7.83 21.89 12.07
CA PRO A 78 7.08 22.76 11.16
C PRO A 78 7.83 23.11 9.86
N SER A 79 9.16 23.27 9.91
CA SER A 79 9.98 23.53 8.72
C SER A 79 9.97 22.37 7.74
N GLU A 80 10.09 21.14 8.22
CA GLU A 80 10.03 19.93 7.37
C GLU A 80 8.65 19.78 6.74
N ARG A 81 7.59 20.01 7.52
CA ARG A 81 6.21 19.93 7.02
C ARG A 81 5.93 20.95 5.93
N ARG A 82 6.41 22.19 6.08
CA ARG A 82 6.34 23.20 5.00
C ARG A 82 7.06 22.73 3.73
N THR A 83 8.23 22.12 3.85
CA THR A 83 8.95 21.55 2.70
C THR A 83 8.14 20.43 2.05
N ALA A 84 7.58 19.50 2.83
CA ALA A 84 6.74 18.42 2.30
C ALA A 84 5.47 18.95 1.61
N LEU A 85 4.84 19.98 2.17
CA LEU A 85 3.67 20.64 1.56
C LEU A 85 4.03 21.25 0.20
N ALA A 86 5.17 21.94 0.08
CA ALA A 86 5.62 22.48 -1.20
C ALA A 86 5.91 21.38 -2.24
N ILE A 87 6.48 20.24 -1.82
CA ILE A 87 6.66 19.08 -2.71
C ILE A 87 5.30 18.51 -3.13
N LEU A 88 4.36 18.39 -2.19
CA LEU A 88 3.01 17.88 -2.45
C LEU A 88 2.25 18.79 -3.42
N ASP A 89 2.35 20.11 -3.27
CA ASP A 89 1.80 21.11 -4.20
C ASP A 89 2.37 20.93 -5.61
N GLY A 90 3.68 20.76 -5.72
CA GLY A 90 4.35 20.49 -6.98
C GLY A 90 3.83 19.22 -7.66
N LEU A 91 3.74 18.12 -6.92
CA LEU A 91 3.21 16.85 -7.43
C LEU A 91 1.72 16.93 -7.80
N ALA A 92 0.93 17.73 -7.08
CA ALA A 92 -0.50 17.89 -7.38
C ALA A 92 -0.73 18.69 -8.66
N SER A 93 0.15 19.63 -8.98
CA SER A 93 0.00 20.53 -10.15
C SER A 93 0.07 19.81 -11.50
N ASP A 94 0.79 18.70 -11.58
CA ASP A 94 0.97 17.89 -12.79
C ASP A 94 0.31 16.50 -12.69
N HIS A 95 -0.50 16.28 -11.65
CA HIS A 95 -1.13 15.00 -11.38
C HIS A 95 -2.35 14.74 -12.29
N THR A 96 -2.36 13.57 -12.94
CA THR A 96 -3.57 12.99 -13.53
C THR A 96 -4.25 12.06 -12.53
N PRO A 97 -5.50 12.33 -12.09
CA PRO A 97 -6.23 11.48 -11.16
C PRO A 97 -6.29 10.02 -11.61
N ALA A 98 -5.76 9.13 -10.77
CA ALA A 98 -5.81 7.69 -10.96
C ALA A 98 -6.41 7.01 -9.72
N LEU A 99 -6.52 5.69 -9.79
CA LEU A 99 -6.96 4.82 -8.71
C LEU A 99 -5.74 4.18 -8.02
N PRO A 100 -5.21 4.79 -6.95
CA PRO A 100 -4.31 4.09 -6.05
C PRO A 100 -5.09 3.08 -5.20
N TRP A 101 -4.38 2.10 -4.66
CA TRP A 101 -4.88 1.23 -3.60
C TRP A 101 -5.17 2.02 -2.31
N GLY A 102 -4.27 2.94 -1.97
CA GLY A 102 -4.39 3.88 -0.85
C GLY A 102 -4.01 3.29 0.52
N ASP A 103 -3.92 1.97 0.64
CA ASP A 103 -3.51 1.28 1.88
C ASP A 103 -2.75 -0.02 1.58
N ALA A 104 -1.56 0.10 0.99
CA ALA A 104 -0.64 -1.02 0.77
C ALA A 104 0.02 -1.48 2.10
N SER A 105 -0.74 -1.56 3.19
CA SER A 105 -0.26 -2.11 4.45
C SER A 105 -0.02 -3.62 4.35
N SER A 106 0.94 -4.12 5.11
CA SER A 106 1.33 -5.54 5.04
C SER A 106 0.24 -6.51 5.53
N GLY A 107 -0.80 -6.02 6.23
CA GLY A 107 -2.01 -6.78 6.54
C GLY A 107 -2.97 -6.89 5.36
N ASN A 108 -2.93 -5.92 4.44
CA ASN A 108 -3.78 -5.81 3.26
C ASN A 108 -3.14 -6.42 2.00
N ILE A 109 -1.97 -7.04 2.13
CA ILE A 109 -1.29 -7.74 1.05
C ILE A 109 -1.23 -9.22 1.43
N ILE A 110 -1.84 -10.09 0.64
CA ILE A 110 -2.07 -11.50 0.97
C ILE A 110 -1.40 -12.42 -0.05
N ALA A 111 -0.65 -13.40 0.44
CA ALA A 111 -0.10 -14.46 -0.40
C ALA A 111 -1.23 -15.36 -0.94
N SER A 112 -1.30 -15.48 -2.28
CA SER A 112 -2.18 -16.38 -3.03
C SER A 112 -1.43 -17.53 -3.72
N GLY A 113 -0.13 -17.66 -3.45
CA GLY A 113 0.76 -18.69 -3.99
C GLY A 113 2.24 -18.31 -3.82
N PRO A 114 3.20 -19.15 -4.27
CA PRO A 114 4.63 -18.97 -3.99
C PRO A 114 5.23 -17.60 -4.39
N ARG A 115 4.66 -16.92 -5.38
CA ARG A 115 5.06 -15.57 -5.83
C ARG A 115 3.85 -14.76 -6.30
N ARG A 116 2.68 -15.00 -5.69
CA ARG A 116 1.44 -14.32 -6.08
C ARG A 116 0.90 -13.56 -4.88
N TRP A 117 0.71 -12.26 -5.07
CA TRP A 117 0.22 -11.36 -4.04
C TRP A 117 -1.09 -10.72 -4.47
N MET A 118 -2.04 -10.67 -3.56
CA MET A 118 -3.33 -10.01 -3.74
C MET A 118 -3.45 -8.87 -2.75
N TYR A 119 -3.99 -7.75 -3.23
CA TYR A 119 -4.29 -6.60 -2.40
C TYR A 119 -5.77 -6.68 -1.99
N ILE A 120 -6.05 -6.44 -0.70
CA ILE A 120 -7.40 -6.45 -0.12
C ILE A 120 -7.66 -5.16 0.67
N ASP A 121 -8.93 -4.81 0.85
CA ASP A 121 -9.34 -3.61 1.58
C ASP A 121 -8.76 -2.29 1.02
N PRO A 122 -9.10 -1.89 -0.23
CA PRO A 122 -8.68 -0.60 -0.77
C PRO A 122 -9.41 0.54 -0.06
N ARG A 123 -8.74 1.68 0.15
CA ARG A 123 -9.33 2.83 0.86
C ARG A 123 -10.39 3.60 0.05
N GLY A 124 -10.56 3.29 -1.23
CA GLY A 124 -11.52 3.99 -2.09
C GLY A 124 -11.18 5.47 -2.27
N VAL A 125 -9.90 5.78 -2.47
CA VAL A 125 -9.40 7.14 -2.70
C VAL A 125 -8.97 7.32 -4.15
N THR A 126 -8.92 8.56 -4.63
CA THR A 126 -8.24 8.94 -5.86
C THR A 126 -6.85 9.50 -5.54
N GLY A 127 -5.95 9.46 -6.50
CA GLY A 127 -4.60 9.96 -6.32
C GLY A 127 -3.64 9.32 -7.30
N GLU A 128 -2.39 9.16 -6.88
CA GLU A 128 -1.32 8.69 -7.74
C GLU A 128 -0.82 7.30 -7.37
N HIS A 129 -0.67 6.42 -8.37
CA HIS A 129 -0.13 5.07 -8.17
C HIS A 129 1.28 5.05 -7.52
N THR A 130 2.09 6.10 -7.72
CA THR A 130 3.42 6.23 -7.10
C THR A 130 3.33 6.22 -5.57
N TYR A 131 2.23 6.68 -4.97
CA TYR A 131 2.03 6.63 -3.53
C TYR A 131 2.10 5.19 -2.99
N ASP A 132 1.40 4.24 -3.61
CA ASP A 132 1.42 2.84 -3.16
C ASP A 132 2.81 2.21 -3.35
N ALA A 133 3.49 2.55 -4.44
CA ALA A 133 4.86 2.11 -4.69
C ALA A 133 5.82 2.61 -3.60
N VAL A 134 5.64 3.85 -3.11
CA VAL A 134 6.40 4.39 -1.97
C VAL A 134 6.12 3.64 -0.68
N VAL A 135 4.86 3.33 -0.38
CA VAL A 135 4.50 2.57 0.83
C VAL A 135 5.19 1.19 0.82
N LEU A 136 5.28 0.54 -0.34
CA LEU A 136 6.07 -0.69 -0.49
C LEU A 136 7.57 -0.45 -0.39
N ALA A 137 8.11 0.57 -1.06
CA ALA A 137 9.54 0.86 -1.05
C ALA A 137 10.07 1.07 0.38
N ILE A 138 9.34 1.81 1.20
CA ILE A 138 9.69 2.04 2.61
C ILE A 138 9.73 0.72 3.39
N ARG A 139 8.78 -0.18 3.14
CA ARG A 139 8.73 -1.51 3.80
C ARG A 139 9.88 -2.41 3.36
N ILE A 140 10.14 -2.45 2.07
CA ILE A 140 11.20 -3.26 1.47
C ILE A 140 12.56 -2.76 1.97
N ALA A 141 12.78 -1.44 2.00
CA ALA A 141 14.00 -0.84 2.51
C ALA A 141 14.24 -1.11 4.01
N ALA A 142 13.19 -1.30 4.81
CA ALA A 142 13.32 -1.67 6.23
C ALA A 142 13.91 -3.08 6.43
N VAL A 143 13.67 -3.97 5.47
CA VAL A 143 14.13 -5.37 5.46
C VAL A 143 15.46 -5.50 4.73
N TYR A 144 15.54 -4.88 3.56
CA TYR A 144 16.67 -4.90 2.63
C TYR A 144 17.21 -3.48 2.48
N PRO A 145 18.04 -3.01 3.45
CA PRO A 145 18.60 -1.67 3.38
C PRO A 145 19.62 -1.61 2.25
N SER A 146 19.17 -1.21 1.06
CA SER A 146 20.02 -0.90 -0.08
C SER A 146 19.66 0.48 -0.62
N PRO A 147 20.66 1.32 -0.97
CA PRO A 147 20.42 2.63 -1.56
C PRO A 147 19.75 2.56 -2.94
N GLU A 148 19.75 1.37 -3.57
CA GLU A 148 19.20 1.12 -4.91
C GLU A 148 17.71 0.71 -4.89
N ILE A 149 17.13 0.44 -3.71
CA ILE A 149 15.71 0.05 -3.60
C ILE A 149 14.77 1.09 -4.23
N PRO A 150 14.92 2.41 -4.02
CA PRO A 150 14.06 3.40 -4.66
C PRO A 150 14.11 3.31 -6.19
N GLU A 151 15.29 3.20 -6.79
CA GLU A 151 15.45 3.06 -8.25
C GLU A 151 14.78 1.79 -8.75
N TYR A 152 15.02 0.66 -8.09
CA TYR A 152 14.45 -0.63 -8.46
C TYR A 152 12.93 -0.64 -8.38
N ILE A 153 12.35 -0.07 -7.31
CA ILE A 153 10.89 0.03 -7.17
C ILE A 153 10.29 1.02 -8.17
N ALA A 154 10.98 2.13 -8.46
CA ALA A 154 10.52 3.07 -9.48
C ALA A 154 10.41 2.41 -10.86
N GLU A 155 11.42 1.62 -11.24
CA GLU A 155 11.40 0.84 -12.48
C GLU A 155 10.23 -0.14 -12.51
N LEU A 156 10.06 -0.95 -11.47
CA LEU A 156 8.99 -1.95 -11.37
C LEU A 156 7.59 -1.32 -11.40
N ALA A 157 7.41 -0.19 -10.69
CA ALA A 157 6.15 0.56 -10.65
C ALA A 157 5.94 1.41 -11.91
N ARG A 158 6.95 1.48 -12.80
CA ARG A 158 6.97 2.28 -14.03
C ARG A 158 6.78 3.78 -13.76
N THR A 159 7.37 4.28 -12.67
CA THR A 159 7.39 5.71 -12.32
C THR A 159 8.82 6.24 -12.39
N SER A 160 9.02 7.56 -12.30
CA SER A 160 10.38 8.11 -12.25
C SER A 160 10.95 8.02 -10.84
N SER A 161 12.25 7.76 -10.72
CA SER A 161 12.94 7.73 -9.42
C SER A 161 12.84 9.08 -8.70
N THR A 162 12.90 10.19 -9.43
CA THR A 162 12.66 11.54 -8.90
C THR A 162 11.27 11.67 -8.26
N ARG A 163 10.22 11.21 -8.95
CA ARG A 163 8.84 11.29 -8.45
C ARG A 163 8.63 10.36 -7.26
N LEU A 164 9.16 9.13 -7.32
CA LEU A 164 9.15 8.20 -6.19
C LEU A 164 9.83 8.82 -4.96
N ARG A 165 11.02 9.40 -5.11
CA ARG A 165 11.77 10.02 -4.00
C ARG A 165 11.03 11.23 -3.41
N ALA A 166 10.35 12.03 -4.23
CA ALA A 166 9.50 13.12 -3.76
C ALA A 166 8.35 12.58 -2.87
N TRP A 167 7.65 11.55 -3.35
CA TRP A 167 6.61 10.86 -2.56
C TRP A 167 7.16 10.21 -1.29
N MET A 168 8.35 9.60 -1.33
CA MET A 168 9.00 9.04 -0.13
C MET A 168 9.26 10.12 0.92
N LYS A 169 9.70 11.30 0.49
CA LYS A 169 9.95 12.42 1.41
C LYS A 169 8.66 12.91 2.07
N ILE A 170 7.58 13.02 1.31
CA ILE A 170 6.25 13.35 1.84
C ILE A 170 5.79 12.28 2.84
N ALA A 171 5.86 11.00 2.47
CA ALA A 171 5.41 9.90 3.32
C ALA A 171 6.20 9.82 4.64
N GLU A 172 7.51 10.04 4.59
CA GLU A 172 8.39 10.12 5.77
C GLU A 172 7.95 11.24 6.72
N ILE A 173 7.73 12.45 6.21
CA ILE A 173 7.39 13.64 7.00
C ILE A 173 5.94 13.56 7.52
N ALA A 174 5.02 13.06 6.70
CA ALA A 174 3.63 12.82 7.06
C ALA A 174 3.45 11.62 8.01
N ARG A 175 4.55 10.96 8.39
CA ARG A 175 4.58 9.80 9.29
C ARG A 175 3.67 8.67 8.82
N VAL A 176 3.66 8.42 7.50
CA VAL A 176 2.95 7.27 6.93
C VAL A 176 3.58 6.00 7.51
N SER A 177 2.85 5.34 8.41
CA SER A 177 3.46 4.36 9.29
C SER A 177 3.78 3.06 8.55
N VAL A 178 5.02 2.60 8.76
CA VAL A 178 5.37 1.19 8.63
C VAL A 178 4.95 0.52 9.96
N PRO A 179 4.23 -0.61 9.94
CA PRO A 179 3.88 -1.34 11.16
C PRO A 179 5.13 -1.71 11.97
N SER A 180 5.07 -1.52 13.28
CA SER A 180 6.18 -1.67 14.22
C SER A 180 6.81 -3.07 14.28
N TRP A 181 6.03 -4.13 14.02
CA TRP A 181 6.49 -5.52 14.02
C TRP A 181 7.51 -5.92 12.95
N LEU A 182 7.71 -5.09 11.91
CA LEU A 182 8.86 -5.23 11.00
C LEU A 182 10.19 -4.78 11.66
N SER A 183 10.13 -4.06 12.77
CA SER A 183 11.31 -3.66 13.56
C SER A 183 11.61 -4.64 14.71
N ASP A 184 10.59 -5.24 15.31
CA ASP A 184 10.72 -6.16 16.46
C ASP A 184 11.26 -7.56 16.07
N SER A 185 11.11 -7.98 14.82
CA SER A 185 11.62 -9.27 14.33
C SER A 185 13.15 -9.34 14.26
N ARG A 186 13.88 -8.23 14.47
CA ARG A 186 15.33 -8.25 14.74
C ARG A 186 15.66 -8.67 16.18
N GLN A 187 14.72 -8.59 17.12
CA GLN A 187 14.90 -9.03 18.50
C GLN A 187 14.27 -10.41 18.79
N SER A 188 13.28 -10.87 18.02
CA SER A 188 12.60 -12.14 18.29
C SER A 188 13.15 -13.38 17.55
N MET A 189 14.33 -13.32 16.89
CA MET A 189 14.98 -14.51 16.31
C MET A 189 15.50 -15.52 17.37
N PHE A 190 15.32 -15.24 18.66
CA PHE A 190 15.59 -16.17 19.77
C PHE A 190 14.35 -16.33 20.66
N GLY A 191 13.32 -17.07 20.22
CA GLY A 191 12.22 -17.45 21.12
C GLY A 191 10.96 -17.95 20.41
N GLY A 192 10.95 -19.22 20.01
CA GLY A 192 9.80 -19.83 19.32
C GLY A 192 8.60 -20.15 20.23
N ARG A 193 7.40 -20.04 19.65
CA ARG A 193 6.25 -20.96 19.82
C ARG A 193 5.19 -20.67 18.74
N GLU A 194 4.74 -21.73 18.07
CA GLU A 194 3.79 -21.69 16.96
C GLU A 194 2.33 -21.68 17.46
N PRO A 195 1.42 -20.82 16.94
CA PRO A 195 0.01 -20.84 17.32
C PRO A 195 -0.84 -21.82 16.49
N PRO A 196 -1.94 -22.35 17.03
CA PRO A 196 -2.73 -23.41 16.40
C PRO A 196 -3.65 -22.90 15.28
N ARG A 197 -3.87 -23.74 14.26
CA ARG A 197 -4.70 -23.44 13.09
C ARG A 197 -6.19 -23.74 13.34
N PRO A 198 -7.13 -22.86 12.94
CA PRO A 198 -8.56 -23.16 12.99
C PRO A 198 -9.01 -24.02 11.79
N ARG A 199 -9.84 -25.02 12.07
CA ARG A 199 -10.52 -25.89 11.09
C ARG A 199 -11.96 -25.37 10.86
N GLY A 200 -12.29 -25.05 9.63
CA GLY A 200 -13.67 -24.83 9.18
C GLY A 200 -13.73 -24.73 7.65
N ARG A 201 -14.50 -25.61 6.99
CA ARG A 201 -14.77 -25.57 5.55
C ARG A 201 -16.14 -24.93 5.32
N VAL A 202 -16.19 -23.92 4.45
CA VAL A 202 -17.43 -23.42 3.83
C VAL A 202 -17.27 -23.59 2.32
N ARG A 203 -18.27 -24.20 1.67
CA ARG A 203 -18.35 -24.32 0.20
C ARG A 203 -18.93 -23.02 -0.37
N LEU A 204 -18.31 -22.49 -1.42
CA LEU A 204 -18.74 -21.30 -2.15
C LEU A 204 -18.99 -21.63 -3.63
N TRP A 205 -19.99 -20.95 -4.20
CA TRP A 205 -20.50 -21.03 -5.55
C TRP A 205 -19.70 -20.10 -6.49
N ILE A 206 -19.42 -20.54 -7.73
CA ILE A 206 -18.51 -19.86 -8.67
C ILE A 206 -19.30 -19.01 -9.67
N GLY A 207 -19.04 -17.70 -9.72
CA GLY A 207 -19.35 -16.84 -10.85
C GLY A 207 -18.08 -16.54 -11.66
N ARG A 208 -17.92 -17.16 -12.83
CA ARG A 208 -16.83 -16.83 -13.78
C ARG A 208 -17.06 -15.45 -14.37
N LEU A 209 -16.06 -14.57 -14.31
CA LEU A 209 -15.95 -13.43 -15.23
C LEU A 209 -15.47 -13.91 -16.61
N PRO A 210 -15.94 -13.30 -17.72
CA PRO A 210 -15.68 -13.78 -19.06
C PRO A 210 -14.22 -13.54 -19.48
N SER A 211 -13.65 -14.54 -20.14
CA SER A 211 -12.36 -14.49 -20.83
C SER A 211 -12.40 -13.44 -21.94
N LEU A 212 -11.50 -12.45 -21.89
CA LEU A 212 -11.19 -11.60 -23.03
C LEU A 212 -10.54 -12.46 -24.12
N GLY A 213 -11.33 -12.77 -25.15
CA GLY A 213 -10.87 -13.42 -26.37
C GLY A 213 -10.03 -12.46 -27.19
N ILE A 214 -8.77 -12.84 -27.41
CA ILE A 214 -7.89 -12.20 -28.40
C ILE A 214 -8.35 -12.73 -29.77
N CYS A 215 -8.99 -11.87 -30.58
CA CYS A 215 -9.15 -12.13 -32.00
C CYS A 215 -7.82 -11.81 -32.71
N ALA A 216 -7.14 -12.85 -33.17
CA ALA A 216 -6.14 -12.73 -34.22
C ALA A 216 -6.87 -12.55 -35.56
N THR A 217 -6.66 -11.42 -36.23
CA THR A 217 -6.98 -11.28 -37.65
C THR A 217 -5.74 -11.63 -38.46
N SER A 218 -5.91 -12.67 -39.27
CA SER A 218 -5.09 -13.05 -40.42
C SER A 218 -4.94 -11.92 -41.44
#